data_AF-A0A924K9U6-F1
#
_entry.id   AF-A0A924K9U6-F1
#
_cell.length_a   1.000
_cell.length_b   1.000
_cell.length_c   1.000
_cell.angle_alpha   90.00
_cell.angle_beta   90.00
_cell.angle_gamma   90.00
#
_symmetry.space_group_name_H-M   'P 1'
#
loop_
_entity.id
_entity.type
_entity.pdbx_description
1 polymer ?
#
loop_
_entity_poly.entity_id
_entity_poly.type
_entity_poly.pdbx_seq_one_letter_code
_entity_poly.pdbx_strand_id
1 'polypeptide(L)'
;MDAANQLQQPKLATIAYRSKATAPFCEGQLHELLITSQANKRESGLTGLLIYDEGKFFQWIEGDPDCLTDVWNAIQHDQRHTDIELLGACRT
;
A
#
# COMPACT_ATOMS: atom_id res chain seq x y z
N MET A 1 -37.12 21.78 -0.84
CA MET A 1 -36.85 20.83 0.26
C MET A 1 -35.60 20.07 -0.14
N ASP A 2 -34.45 20.70 0.11
CA ASP A 2 -33.15 20.17 -0.27
C ASP A 2 -32.77 19.03 0.68
N ALA A 3 -32.81 17.80 0.16
CA ALA A 3 -32.22 16.65 0.81
C ALA A 3 -30.70 16.84 0.75
N ALA A 4 -30.15 17.32 1.86
CA ALA A 4 -28.72 17.48 2.07
C ALA A 4 -28.00 16.18 1.69
N ASN A 5 -27.32 16.24 0.55
CA ASN A 5 -26.28 15.31 0.18
C ASN A 5 -25.14 15.47 1.20
N GLN A 6 -25.27 14.77 2.33
CA GLN A 6 -24.18 14.63 3.29
C GLN A 6 -23.11 13.80 2.59
N LEU A 7 -22.13 14.49 2.00
CA LEU A 7 -20.84 13.90 1.67
C LEU A 7 -20.28 13.38 2.99
N GLN A 8 -20.51 12.10 3.29
CA GLN A 8 -19.78 11.40 4.35
C GLN A 8 -18.31 11.62 4.03
N GLN A 9 -17.59 12.25 4.96
CA GLN A 9 -16.15 12.38 4.77
C GLN A 9 -15.58 10.97 4.64
N PRO A 10 -14.84 10.68 3.55
CA PRO A 10 -14.27 9.36 3.40
C PRO A 10 -13.34 9.13 4.58
N LYS A 11 -13.60 8.08 5.35
CA LYS A 11 -12.64 7.62 6.36
C LYS A 11 -11.37 7.30 5.61
N LEU A 12 -10.29 7.98 5.95
CA LEU A 12 -8.99 7.75 5.34
C LEU A 12 -8.08 7.12 6.37
N ALA A 13 -7.39 6.06 5.96
CA ALA A 13 -6.30 5.49 6.72
C ALA A 13 -5.02 5.53 5.88
N THR A 14 -3.89 5.59 6.57
CA THR A 14 -2.57 5.55 5.95
C THR A 14 -1.70 4.54 6.68
N ILE A 15 -0.83 3.86 5.92
CA ILE A 15 0.22 2.98 6.42
C ILE A 15 1.51 3.31 5.69
N ALA A 16 2.58 3.48 6.45
CA ALA A 16 3.95 3.57 5.94
C ALA A 16 4.78 2.42 6.53
N TYR A 17 5.48 1.68 5.68
CA TYR A 17 6.34 0.60 6.12
C TYR A 17 7.62 0.50 5.29
N ARG A 18 8.60 -0.20 5.86
CA ARG A 18 9.84 -0.59 5.18
C ARG A 18 10.01 -2.11 5.27
N SER A 19 10.67 -2.70 4.30
CA SER A 19 11.02 -4.13 4.29
C SER A 19 12.29 -4.37 3.48
N LYS A 20 12.86 -5.56 3.57
CA LYS A 20 14.01 -6.00 2.76
C LYS A 20 13.56 -7.01 1.73
N ALA A 21 13.97 -6.84 0.48
CA ALA A 21 13.76 -7.82 -0.57
C ALA A 21 14.47 -9.15 -0.22
N THR A 22 13.81 -10.27 -0.46
CA THR A 22 14.41 -11.60 -0.24
C THR A 22 15.48 -11.94 -1.27
N ALA A 23 15.42 -11.33 -2.46
CA ALA A 23 16.44 -11.38 -3.49
C ALA A 23 16.55 -10.02 -4.20
N PRO A 24 17.69 -9.70 -4.84
CA PRO A 24 17.80 -8.51 -5.67
C PRO A 24 16.78 -8.58 -6.81
N PHE A 25 15.92 -7.57 -6.90
CA PHE A 25 15.00 -7.44 -8.03
C PHE A 25 15.74 -6.91 -9.24
N CYS A 26 15.57 -7.54 -10.41
CA CYS A 26 15.94 -6.90 -11.67
C CYS A 26 14.90 -5.83 -12.04
N GLU A 27 15.27 -4.88 -12.92
CA GLU A 27 14.36 -3.80 -13.34
C GLU A 27 13.01 -4.33 -13.88
N GLY A 28 13.01 -5.45 -14.61
CA GLY A 28 11.80 -6.08 -15.13
C GLY A 28 10.87 -6.59 -14.03
N GLN A 29 11.41 -7.26 -13.00
CA GLN A 29 10.63 -7.74 -11.86
C GLN A 29 10.08 -6.59 -11.01
N LEU A 30 10.85 -5.50 -10.88
CA LEU A 30 10.38 -4.29 -10.21
C LEU A 30 9.24 -3.63 -11.00
N HIS A 31 9.34 -3.61 -12.32
CA HIS A 31 8.29 -3.06 -13.18
C HIS A 31 6.99 -3.88 -13.10
N GLU A 32 7.08 -5.21 -13.13
CA GLU A 32 5.93 -6.09 -12.92
C GLU A 32 5.29 -5.87 -11.54
N LEU A 33 6.12 -5.79 -10.49
CA LEU A 33 5.64 -5.50 -9.13
C LEU A 33 4.88 -4.16 -9.07
N LEU A 34 5.40 -3.12 -9.73
CA LEU A 34 4.75 -1.81 -9.80
C LEU A 34 3.43 -1.86 -10.56
N ILE A 35 3.37 -2.59 -11.68
CA ILE A 35 2.12 -2.76 -12.45
C ILE A 35 1.08 -3.48 -11.61
N THR A 36 1.42 -4.62 -11.01
CA THR A 36 0.48 -5.39 -10.17
C THR A 36 0.04 -4.58 -8.95
N SER A 37 0.97 -3.88 -8.30
CA SER A 37 0.64 -3.04 -7.14
C SER A 37 -0.29 -1.88 -7.53
N GLN A 38 -0.05 -1.22 -8.67
CA GLN A 38 -0.93 -0.15 -9.16
C GLN A 38 -2.32 -0.66 -9.57
N ALA A 39 -2.39 -1.83 -10.22
CA ALA A 39 -3.67 -2.44 -10.62
C ALA A 39 -4.52 -2.79 -9.38
N ASN A 40 -3.94 -3.50 -8.42
CA ASN A 40 -4.64 -3.90 -7.19
C ASN A 40 -5.08 -2.69 -6.35
N LYS A 41 -4.24 -1.64 -6.29
CA LYS A 41 -4.56 -0.39 -5.60
C LYS A 41 -5.71 0.35 -6.26
N ARG A 42 -5.73 0.45 -7.61
CA ARG A 42 -6.85 1.08 -8.34
C ARG A 42 -8.16 0.36 -8.13
N GLU A 43 -8.15 -0.97 -8.17
CA GLU A 43 -9.36 -1.78 -7.95
C GLU A 43 -9.91 -1.61 -6.53
N SER A 44 -9.03 -1.40 -5.55
CA SER A 44 -9.39 -1.22 -4.13
C SER A 44 -9.60 0.25 -3.72
N GLY A 45 -9.51 1.21 -4.67
CA GLY A 45 -9.61 2.63 -4.37
C GLY A 45 -8.48 3.19 -3.49
N LEU A 46 -7.36 2.46 -3.38
CA LEU A 46 -6.19 2.87 -2.61
C LEU A 46 -5.20 3.64 -3.48
N THR A 47 -4.47 4.58 -2.88
CA THR A 47 -3.39 5.33 -3.51
C THR A 47 -2.09 5.16 -2.74
N GLY A 48 -0.98 5.65 -3.29
CA GLY A 48 0.28 5.71 -2.57
C GLY A 48 1.53 5.57 -3.43
N LEU A 49 2.62 5.25 -2.75
CA LEU A 49 4.00 5.28 -3.25
C LEU A 49 4.69 3.96 -2.93
N LEU A 50 5.51 3.46 -3.86
CA LEU A 50 6.47 2.38 -3.60
C LEU A 50 7.85 2.85 -4.07
N ILE A 51 8.83 2.78 -3.18
CA ILE A 51 10.24 3.03 -3.44
C ILE A 51 10.98 1.71 -3.25
N TYR A 52 11.91 1.44 -4.17
CA TYR A 52 12.88 0.37 -4.04
C TYR A 52 14.28 0.96 -4.20
N ASP A 53 15.15 0.67 -3.24
CA ASP A 53 16.53 1.13 -3.23
C ASP A 53 17.43 0.08 -2.58
N GLU A 54 18.48 -0.35 -3.28
CA GLU A 54 19.48 -1.34 -2.81
C GLU A 54 18.91 -2.55 -2.04
N GLY A 55 17.84 -3.18 -2.55
CA GLY A 55 17.24 -4.36 -1.90
C GLY A 55 16.33 -4.03 -0.71
N LYS A 56 15.95 -2.76 -0.52
CA LYS A 56 14.98 -2.32 0.49
C LYS A 56 13.75 -1.74 -0.21
N PHE A 57 12.59 -2.09 0.32
CA PHE A 57 11.33 -1.47 -0.07
C PHE A 57 10.89 -0.48 0.99
N PHE A 58 10.38 0.66 0.54
CA PHE A 58 9.61 1.58 1.35
C PHE A 58 8.28 1.82 0.66
N GLN A 59 7.18 1.64 1.37
CA GLN A 59 5.86 1.85 0.79
C GLN A 59 5.01 2.71 1.71
N TRP A 60 4.28 3.62 1.09
CA TRP A 60 3.20 4.37 1.71
C TRP A 60 1.91 4.09 0.96
N ILE A 61 0.84 3.81 1.69
CA ILE A 61 -0.47 3.46 1.13
C ILE A 61 -1.53 4.22 1.90
N GLU A 62 -2.51 4.76 1.19
CA GLU A 62 -3.65 5.47 1.78
C GLU A 62 -4.96 5.04 1.11
N GLY A 63 -6.08 5.18 1.83
CA GLY A 63 -7.42 4.95 1.30
C GLY A 63 -8.39 4.46 2.35
N ASP A 64 -9.42 3.72 1.93
CA ASP A 64 -10.43 3.16 2.82
C ASP A 64 -9.79 2.22 3.87
N PRO A 65 -10.11 2.33 5.17
CA PRO A 65 -9.47 1.54 6.23
C PRO A 65 -9.67 0.04 6.12
N ASP A 66 -10.79 -0.42 5.56
CA ASP A 66 -11.10 -1.83 5.42
C ASP A 66 -10.27 -2.41 4.27
N CYS A 67 -10.29 -1.74 3.11
CA CYS A 67 -9.42 -2.10 1.97
C CYS A 67 -7.93 -2.05 2.33
N LEU A 68 -7.51 -1.05 3.13
CA LEU A 68 -6.13 -0.91 3.57
C LEU A 68 -5.71 -2.06 4.50
N THR A 69 -6.64 -2.55 5.33
CA THR A 69 -6.40 -3.69 6.22
C THR A 69 -6.17 -4.98 5.41
N ASP A 70 -6.98 -5.21 4.37
CA ASP A 70 -6.81 -6.37 3.48
C ASP A 70 -5.49 -6.34 2.72
N VAL A 71 -5.13 -5.19 2.15
CA VAL A 71 -3.85 -5.01 1.45
C VAL A 71 -2.67 -5.14 2.42
N TRP A 72 -2.78 -4.61 3.63
CA TRP A 72 -1.74 -4.77 4.64
C TRP A 72 -1.53 -6.24 5.00
N ASN A 73 -2.60 -7.01 5.21
CA ASN A 73 -2.51 -8.44 5.46
C ASN A 73 -1.82 -9.18 4.30
N ALA A 74 -2.16 -8.85 3.05
CA ALA A 74 -1.51 -9.44 1.87
C ALA A 74 -0.01 -9.11 1.82
N ILE A 75 0.37 -7.86 2.13
CA ILE A 75 1.76 -7.41 2.20
C ILE A 75 2.52 -8.21 3.26
N GLN A 76 1.96 -8.39 4.46
CA GLN A 76 2.63 -9.12 5.54
C GLN A 76 2.97 -10.58 5.21
N HIS A 77 2.26 -11.19 4.26
CA HIS A 77 2.47 -12.57 3.83
C HIS A 77 3.20 -12.69 2.48
N ASP A 78 3.64 -11.58 1.90
CA ASP A 78 4.32 -11.57 0.61
C ASP A 78 5.75 -12.14 0.73
N GLN A 79 6.03 -13.23 0.02
CA GLN A 79 7.34 -13.90 0.07
C GLN A 79 8.46 -13.12 -0.64
N ARG A 80 8.12 -12.05 -1.35
CA ARG A 80 9.07 -11.18 -2.05
C ARG A 80 9.91 -10.31 -1.12
N HIS A 81 9.51 -10.17 0.15
CA HIS A 81 10.23 -9.40 1.14
C HIS A 81 10.16 -10.02 2.54
N THR A 82 11.00 -9.50 3.43
CA THR A 82 11.19 -9.92 4.81
C THR A 82 11.52 -8.69 5.65
N ASP A 83 11.66 -8.84 6.97
CA ASP A 83 12.02 -7.77 7.90
C ASP A 83 11.08 -6.55 7.76
N ILE A 84 9.77 -6.80 7.74
CA ILE A 84 8.76 -5.76 7.61
C ILE A 84 8.72 -4.95 8.91
N GLU A 85 8.95 -3.65 8.77
CA GLU A 85 8.94 -2.67 9.84
C GLU A 85 7.87 -1.62 9.56
N LEU A 86 6.88 -1.54 10.45
CA LEU A 86 5.86 -0.49 10.41
C LEU A 86 6.48 0.82 10.88
N LEU A 87 6.48 1.83 10.02
CA LEU A 87 7.02 3.16 10.31
C LEU A 87 5.95 4.11 10.86
N GLY A 88 4.71 3.90 10.47
CA GLY A 88 3.57 4.66 10.99
C GLY A 88 2.25 4.21 10.39
N ALA A 89 1.19 4.39 11.16
CA ALA A 89 -0.19 4.23 10.70
C ALA A 89 -1.06 5.33 11.30
N CYS A 90 -1.95 5.90 10.50
CA CYS A 90 -2.89 6.93 10.95
C CYS A 90 -4.29 6.61 10.41
N ARG A 91 -5.32 6.85 11.22
CA ARG A 91 -6.74 6.76 10.84
C ARG A 91 -7.39 8.10 11.18
N THR A 92 -8.01 8.76 10.21
CA THR A 92 -8.75 10.02 10.37
C THR A 92 -10.24 9.80 10.56
#